data_AF-A0A6P1ZMA5-F1
#
_entry.id   AF-A0A6P1ZMA5-F1
#
_cell.length_a   1.000
_cell.length_b   1.000
_cell.length_c   1.000
_cell.angle_alpha   90.00
_cell.angle_beta   90.00
_cell.angle_gamma   90.00
#
_symmetry.space_group_name_H-M   'P 1'
#
loop_
_entity.id
_entity.type
_entity.pdbx_description
1 polymer ?
#
loop_
_entity_poly.entity_id
_entity_poly.type
_entity_poly.pdbx_seq_one_letter_code
_entity_poly.pdbx_strand_id
1 'polypeptide(L)'
;MKFYSHSLAFLTYSWGLITISFAVSLPAQASIVCEPRTIINHANNSLAACNLGQDMTVQLSSSRAGIYNFPCRAKSYISFDDKGQFQSCKLSRDIEIREANSVKKCLEDYRVDVSVLNNGILSINCYAE
;
A
#
# COMPACT_ATOMS: atom_id res chain seq x y z
N MET A 1 -72.54 28.34 28.53
CA MET A 1 -71.61 27.72 27.56
C MET A 1 -70.22 27.69 28.20
N LYS A 2 -69.64 26.50 28.38
CA LYS A 2 -68.34 26.27 29.06
C LYS A 2 -67.36 25.64 28.06
N PHE A 3 -66.16 26.20 28.09
CA PHE A 3 -64.83 25.81 27.60
C PHE A 3 -64.63 24.44 26.92
N TYR A 4 -63.96 24.47 25.75
CA TYR A 4 -62.97 23.49 25.28
C TYR A 4 -61.90 24.30 24.51
N SER A 5 -60.67 24.40 25.03
CA SER A 5 -59.51 23.57 24.68
C SER A 5 -59.18 23.62 23.19
N HIS A 6 -57.98 24.09 22.83
CA HIS A 6 -57.00 23.27 22.12
C HIS A 6 -55.61 23.92 22.18
N SER A 7 -54.74 23.23 22.92
CA SER A 7 -53.30 23.43 23.03
C SER A 7 -52.63 23.43 21.65
N LEU A 8 -51.93 24.50 21.30
CA LEU A 8 -50.96 24.50 20.21
C LEU A 8 -49.60 24.07 20.75
N ALA A 9 -49.29 22.79 20.56
CA ALA A 9 -47.95 22.25 20.78
C ALA A 9 -47.04 22.71 19.64
N PHE A 10 -46.08 23.59 19.96
CA PHE A 10 -45.01 23.96 19.04
C PHE A 10 -43.98 22.82 18.98
N LEU A 11 -43.93 22.12 17.86
CA LEU A 11 -42.89 21.13 17.56
C LEU A 11 -41.60 21.86 17.18
N THR A 12 -40.62 21.86 18.07
CA THR A 12 -39.27 22.35 17.81
C THR A 12 -38.52 21.35 16.94
N TYR A 13 -38.27 21.71 15.68
CA TYR A 13 -37.47 20.91 14.74
C TYR A 13 -35.98 21.07 15.11
N SER A 14 -35.39 20.05 15.71
CA SER A 14 -33.96 20.04 16.03
C SER A 14 -33.14 19.77 14.77
N TRP A 15 -32.40 20.78 14.30
CA TRP A 15 -31.34 20.59 13.32
C TRP A 15 -30.19 19.82 13.97
N GLY A 16 -30.20 18.49 13.79
CA GLY A 16 -29.07 17.63 14.09
C GLY A 16 -27.89 18.03 13.19
N LEU A 17 -26.82 18.52 13.82
CA LEU A 17 -25.54 18.73 13.13
C LEU A 17 -25.01 17.36 12.72
N ILE A 18 -25.04 17.08 11.41
CA ILE A 18 -24.41 15.90 10.83
C ILE A 18 -22.89 16.11 10.94
N THR A 19 -22.27 15.59 11.99
CA THR A 19 -20.82 15.48 12.08
C THR A 19 -20.37 14.36 11.15
N ILE A 20 -20.03 14.71 9.92
CA ILE A 20 -19.33 13.82 8.99
C ILE A 20 -17.92 13.59 9.54
N SER A 21 -17.74 12.46 10.22
CA SER A 21 -16.42 11.94 10.59
C SER A 21 -15.68 11.54 9.32
N PHE A 22 -14.96 12.48 8.71
CA PHE A 22 -13.98 12.14 7.68
C PHE A 22 -12.86 11.36 8.35
N ALA A 23 -12.97 10.03 8.34
CA ALA A 23 -11.82 9.15 8.52
C ALA A 23 -10.93 9.32 7.28
N VAL A 24 -10.11 10.37 7.26
CA VAL A 24 -9.02 10.51 6.31
C VAL A 24 -7.99 9.47 6.74
N SER A 25 -8.01 8.29 6.12
CA SER A 25 -6.92 7.34 6.19
C SER A 25 -5.68 8.03 5.62
N LEU A 26 -4.86 8.60 6.51
CA LEU A 26 -3.52 9.06 6.15
C LEU A 26 -2.80 7.86 5.52
N PRO A 27 -2.17 8.02 4.33
CA PRO A 27 -1.40 6.94 3.76
C PRO A 27 -0.29 6.63 4.76
N ALA A 28 -0.31 5.43 5.34
CA ALA A 28 0.84 4.89 6.04
C ALA A 28 1.94 4.71 4.98
N GLN A 29 2.71 5.77 4.72
CA GLN A 29 3.97 5.68 4.02
C GLN A 29 4.84 4.81 4.91
N ALA A 30 4.95 3.53 4.59
CA ALA A 30 5.87 2.63 5.25
C ALA A 30 7.26 3.25 5.12
N SER A 31 7.80 3.78 6.22
CA SER A 31 9.14 4.35 6.23
C SER A 31 10.12 3.23 5.92
N ILE A 32 10.90 3.40 4.85
CA ILE A 32 11.91 2.43 4.45
C ILE A 32 13.14 2.68 5.29
N VAL A 33 13.53 1.68 6.08
CA VAL A 33 14.75 1.72 6.87
C VAL A 33 15.90 1.26 5.98
N CYS A 34 16.72 2.20 5.53
CA CYS A 34 17.91 1.92 4.74
C CYS A 34 19.16 1.83 5.63
N GLU A 35 20.10 0.98 5.25
CA GLU A 35 21.44 0.96 5.82
C GLU A 35 22.17 2.29 5.53
N PRO A 36 22.91 2.85 6.50
CA PRO A 36 23.65 4.08 6.29
C PRO A 36 24.58 3.99 5.08
N ARG A 37 24.67 5.08 4.30
CA ARG A 37 25.53 5.19 3.10
C ARG A 37 25.16 4.25 1.94
N THR A 38 24.00 3.61 1.97
CA THR A 38 23.51 2.78 0.85
C THR A 38 22.41 3.43 0.02
N ILE A 39 21.93 4.61 0.45
CA ILE A 39 20.85 5.34 -0.21
C ILE A 39 21.34 5.88 -1.57
N ILE A 40 20.59 5.52 -2.60
CA ILE A 40 20.72 6.03 -3.96
C ILE A 40 19.40 6.73 -4.28
N ASN A 41 19.47 7.96 -4.77
CA ASN A 41 18.30 8.75 -5.14
C ASN A 41 18.23 8.99 -6.65
N HIS A 42 17.00 9.14 -7.15
CA HIS A 42 16.75 9.67 -8.48
C HIS A 42 17.06 11.17 -8.54
N ALA A 43 17.09 11.75 -9.74
CA ALA A 43 17.38 13.17 -9.94
C ALA A 43 16.34 14.11 -9.28
N ASN A 44 15.12 13.62 -9.03
CA ASN A 44 14.07 14.33 -8.32
C ASN A 44 14.15 14.16 -6.78
N ASN A 45 15.25 13.60 -6.26
CA ASN A 45 15.50 13.27 -4.86
C ASN A 45 14.57 12.20 -4.25
N SER A 46 13.76 11.50 -5.05
CA SER A 46 13.07 10.31 -4.56
C SER A 46 14.06 9.17 -4.36
N LEU A 47 13.77 8.28 -3.40
CA LEU A 47 14.59 7.10 -3.17
C LEU A 47 14.54 6.22 -4.41
N ALA A 48 15.69 5.97 -5.05
CA ALA A 48 15.81 5.01 -6.14
C ALA A 48 16.06 3.61 -5.60
N ALA A 49 16.95 3.50 -4.61
CA ALA A 49 17.25 2.24 -3.97
C ALA A 49 18.07 2.40 -2.70
N CYS A 50 18.11 1.34 -1.90
CA CYS A 50 19.09 1.18 -0.82
C CYS A 50 19.22 -0.29 -0.42
N ASN A 51 20.16 -0.59 0.47
CA ASN A 51 20.11 -1.85 1.20
C ASN A 51 19.19 -1.69 2.41
N LEU A 52 18.28 -2.63 2.62
CA LEU A 52 17.38 -2.61 3.77
C LEU A 52 18.14 -2.81 5.08
N GLY A 53 17.84 -2.01 6.10
CA GLY A 53 18.39 -2.18 7.46
C GLY A 53 17.68 -3.27 8.28
N GLN A 54 16.45 -3.61 7.91
CA GLN A 54 15.65 -4.65 8.55
C GLN A 54 14.71 -5.33 7.54
N ASP A 55 14.25 -6.53 7.87
CA ASP A 55 13.22 -7.20 7.08
C ASP A 55 11.95 -6.33 7.07
N MET A 56 11.31 -6.20 5.92
CA MET A 56 10.07 -5.46 5.80
C MET A 56 9.13 -6.12 4.80
N THR A 57 7.83 -5.90 4.93
CA THR A 57 6.86 -6.33 3.93
C THR A 57 6.39 -5.13 3.14
N VAL A 58 6.63 -5.13 1.83
CA VAL A 58 6.07 -4.15 0.91
C VAL A 58 4.72 -4.64 0.44
N GLN A 59 3.68 -3.86 0.69
CA GLN A 59 2.34 -4.13 0.17
C GLN A 59 2.09 -3.33 -1.10
N LEU A 60 1.71 -4.01 -2.18
CA LEU A 60 1.30 -3.40 -3.43
C LEU A 60 -0.17 -3.69 -3.68
N SER A 61 -0.95 -2.63 -3.88
CA SER A 61 -2.37 -2.74 -4.24
C SER A 61 -2.60 -2.23 -5.67
N SER A 62 -3.22 -3.06 -6.51
CA SER A 62 -3.76 -2.65 -7.80
C SER A 62 -5.25 -2.99 -7.84
N SER A 63 -6.07 -2.07 -8.36
CA SER A 63 -7.51 -2.31 -8.54
C SER A 63 -7.81 -3.48 -9.48
N ARG A 64 -6.86 -3.86 -10.34
CA ARG A 64 -7.01 -4.96 -11.31
C ARG A 64 -6.34 -6.26 -10.88
N ALA A 65 -5.30 -6.18 -10.04
CA ALA A 65 -4.49 -7.34 -9.66
C ALA A 65 -4.63 -7.72 -8.17
N GLY A 66 -5.33 -6.90 -7.37
CA GLY A 66 -5.51 -7.15 -5.94
C GLY A 66 -4.34 -6.66 -5.10
N ILE A 67 -4.12 -7.31 -3.96
CA ILE A 67 -3.09 -6.95 -2.99
C ILE A 67 -2.00 -8.02 -2.99
N TYR A 68 -0.75 -7.61 -3.19
CA TYR A 68 0.43 -8.43 -3.08
C TYR A 68 1.27 -7.98 -1.90
N ASN A 69 1.86 -8.94 -1.18
CA ASN A 69 2.75 -8.67 -0.07
C ASN A 69 4.11 -9.29 -0.38
N PHE A 70 5.14 -8.47 -0.46
CA PHE A 70 6.50 -8.87 -0.75
C PHE A 70 7.34 -8.75 0.52
N PRO A 71 7.64 -9.88 1.20
CA PRO A 71 8.54 -9.89 2.35
C PRO A 71 9.97 -9.73 1.85
N CYS A 72 10.50 -8.51 1.96
CA CYS A 72 11.83 -8.14 1.54
C CYS A 72 12.84 -8.36 2.67
N ARG A 73 14.01 -8.89 2.31
CA ARG A 73 15.08 -9.24 3.24
C ARG A 73 15.96 -8.06 3.61
N ALA A 74 16.32 -7.97 4.88
CA ALA A 74 17.35 -7.11 5.41
C ALA A 74 18.69 -7.33 4.70
N LYS A 75 19.55 -6.30 4.73
CA LYS A 75 20.89 -6.27 4.15
C LYS A 75 20.92 -6.60 2.66
N SER A 76 19.77 -6.55 2.00
CA SER A 76 19.58 -6.82 0.58
C SER A 76 19.00 -5.58 -0.10
N TYR A 77 19.19 -5.50 -1.42
CA TYR A 77 18.79 -4.34 -2.20
C TYR A 77 17.26 -4.27 -2.34
N ILE A 78 16.72 -3.07 -2.20
CA ILE A 78 15.35 -2.70 -2.56
C ILE A 78 15.38 -1.54 -3.54
N SER A 79 14.50 -1.54 -4.54
CA SER A 79 14.47 -0.50 -5.58
C SER A 79 13.08 0.04 -5.87
N PHE A 80 13.05 1.27 -6.37
CA PHE A 80 11.86 2.05 -6.67
C PHE A 80 12.04 2.84 -7.98
N ASP A 81 10.93 3.10 -8.65
CA ASP A 81 10.90 4.01 -9.79
C ASP A 81 11.03 5.48 -9.35
N ASP A 82 11.12 6.39 -10.32
CA ASP A 82 11.24 7.83 -10.08
C ASP A 82 10.03 8.43 -9.34
N LYS A 83 8.89 7.74 -9.36
CA LYS A 83 7.66 8.09 -8.65
C LYS A 83 7.57 7.45 -7.26
N GLY A 84 8.58 6.70 -6.84
CA GLY A 84 8.62 6.00 -5.55
C GLY A 84 7.80 4.71 -5.52
N GLN A 85 7.42 4.15 -6.67
CA GLN A 85 6.73 2.86 -6.76
C GLN A 85 7.74 1.73 -6.63
N PHE A 86 7.40 0.72 -5.84
CA PHE A 86 8.24 -0.46 -5.65
C PHE A 86 8.53 -1.16 -6.98
N GLN A 87 9.81 -1.43 -7.24
CA GLN A 87 10.27 -2.15 -8.41
C GLN A 87 10.87 -3.51 -8.07
N SER A 88 11.70 -3.62 -7.03
CA SER A 88 12.32 -4.92 -6.72
C SER A 88 12.77 -5.07 -5.28
N CYS A 89 12.84 -6.31 -4.81
CA CYS A 89 13.62 -6.68 -3.64
C CYS A 89 13.97 -8.17 -3.65
N LYS A 90 14.92 -8.55 -2.80
CA LYS A 90 15.20 -9.96 -2.48
C LYS A 90 14.23 -10.47 -1.42
N LEU A 91 13.67 -11.66 -1.63
CA LEU A 91 12.67 -12.24 -0.72
C LEU A 91 13.30 -12.82 0.56
N SER A 92 12.70 -12.54 1.71
CA SER A 92 13.08 -13.13 3.00
C SER A 92 12.37 -14.45 3.30
N ARG A 93 11.36 -14.82 2.51
CA ARG A 93 10.64 -16.10 2.61
C ARG A 93 9.90 -16.38 1.32
N ASP A 94 9.51 -17.65 1.14
CA ASP A 94 8.65 -18.08 0.05
C ASP A 94 7.34 -17.27 -0.01
N ILE A 95 6.92 -16.95 -1.23
CA ILE A 95 5.60 -16.39 -1.52
C ILE A 95 4.92 -17.15 -2.66
N GLU A 96 3.59 -17.09 -2.65
CA GLU A 96 2.76 -17.55 -3.76
C GLU A 96 2.13 -16.35 -4.44
N ILE A 97 2.40 -16.22 -5.73
CA ILE A 97 1.75 -15.23 -6.60
C ILE A 97 0.61 -15.94 -7.30
N ARG A 98 -0.60 -15.42 -7.07
CA ARG A 98 -1.81 -15.91 -7.72
C ARG A 98 -2.15 -15.00 -8.89
N GLU A 99 -2.16 -15.56 -10.08
CA GLU A 99 -2.70 -14.95 -11.29
C GLU A 99 -3.95 -15.74 -11.69
N ALA A 100 -4.80 -15.17 -12.55
CA ALA A 100 -6.17 -15.65 -12.78
C ALA A 100 -6.34 -17.18 -12.88
N ASN A 101 -5.40 -17.86 -13.55
CA ASN A 101 -5.44 -19.31 -13.77
C ASN A 101 -4.17 -20.06 -13.30
N SER A 102 -3.27 -19.40 -12.57
CA SER A 102 -1.99 -20.00 -12.19
C SER A 102 -1.53 -19.53 -10.81
N VAL A 103 -0.82 -20.43 -10.11
CA VAL A 103 -0.10 -20.09 -8.89
C VAL A 103 1.39 -20.29 -9.17
N LYS A 104 2.16 -19.21 -9.04
CA LYS A 104 3.62 -19.23 -9.18
C LYS A 104 4.22 -19.12 -7.78
N LYS A 105 5.11 -20.05 -7.42
CA LYS A 105 5.93 -19.93 -6.21
C LYS A 105 7.19 -19.13 -6.52
N CYS A 106 7.50 -18.18 -5.65
CA CYS A 106 8.77 -17.49 -5.61
C CYS A 106 9.42 -17.85 -4.29
N LEU A 107 10.57 -18.51 -4.37
CA LEU A 107 11.23 -19.04 -3.19
C LEU A 107 11.93 -17.92 -2.42
N GLU A 108 12.24 -18.19 -1.16
CA GLU A 108 13.22 -17.44 -0.40
C GLU A 108 14.49 -17.21 -1.22
N ASP A 109 15.18 -16.09 -0.97
CA ASP A 109 16.38 -15.67 -1.69
C ASP A 109 16.17 -15.26 -3.15
N TYR A 110 15.00 -15.47 -3.75
CA TYR A 110 14.75 -15.00 -5.11
C TYR A 110 14.62 -13.48 -5.13
N ARG A 111 15.10 -12.86 -6.20
CA ARG A 111 14.77 -11.48 -6.50
C ARG A 111 13.40 -11.42 -7.14
N VAL A 112 12.56 -10.54 -6.60
CA VAL A 112 11.27 -10.19 -7.19
C VAL A 112 11.42 -8.87 -7.92
N ASP A 113 10.93 -8.82 -9.16
CA ASP A 113 10.78 -7.59 -9.93
C ASP A 113 9.31 -7.37 -10.25
N VAL A 114 8.85 -6.13 -10.05
CA VAL A 114 7.49 -5.69 -10.29
C VAL A 114 7.52 -4.51 -11.26
N SER A 115 6.64 -4.57 -12.25
CA SER A 115 6.39 -3.45 -13.15
C SER A 115 4.90 -3.21 -13.28
N VAL A 116 4.51 -1.93 -13.26
CA VAL A 116 3.13 -1.51 -13.52
C VAL A 116 3.00 -1.21 -15.01
N LEU A 117 2.20 -2.00 -15.72
CA LEU A 117 1.91 -1.76 -17.13
C LEU A 117 0.95 -0.55 -17.26
N ASN A 118 0.93 0.08 -18.43
CA ASN A 118 0.09 1.27 -18.71
C ASN A 118 -1.41 1.07 -18.45
N ASN A 119 -1.87 -0.19 -18.42
CA ASN A 119 -3.24 -0.57 -18.14
C ASN A 119 -3.49 -0.87 -16.64
N GLY A 120 -2.53 -0.59 -15.75
CA GLY A 120 -2.62 -0.84 -14.30
C GLY A 120 -2.47 -2.31 -13.91
N ILE A 121 -2.13 -3.20 -14.84
CA ILE A 121 -1.78 -4.59 -14.55
C ILE A 121 -0.37 -4.64 -13.98
N LEU A 122 -0.19 -5.41 -12.91
CA LEU A 122 1.13 -5.70 -12.37
C LEU A 122 1.73 -6.89 -13.12
N SER A 123 2.96 -6.74 -13.62
CA SER A 123 3.77 -7.86 -14.08
C SER A 123 4.80 -8.15 -12.99
N ILE A 124 4.77 -9.37 -12.45
CA ILE A 124 5.64 -9.80 -11.35
C ILE A 124 6.50 -10.96 -11.83
N ASN A 125 7.81 -10.78 -11.76
CA ASN A 125 8.79 -11.80 -12.09
C ASN A 125 9.63 -12.16 -10.88
N CYS A 126 10.06 -13.41 -10.82
CA CYS A 126 10.90 -13.93 -9.76
C CYS A 126 11.99 -14.76 -10.40
N TYR A 127 13.23 -14.58 -9.97
CA TYR A 127 14.38 -15.32 -10.47
C TYR A 127 15.39 -15.56 -9.36
N ALA A 128 16.14 -16.67 -9.48
CA ALA A 128 17.25 -16.95 -8.59
C ALA A 128 18.37 -15.93 -8.83
N GLU A 129 18.90 -15.38 -7.75
CA GLU A 129 20.02 -14.42 -7.75
C GLU A 129 21.34 -15.13 -7.42
#